data_AF-A0A1D2YS57-F1
#
_entry.id   AF-A0A1D2YS57-F1
#
_cell.length_a   1.000
_cell.length_b   1.000
_cell.length_c   1.000
_cell.angle_alpha   90.00
_cell.angle_beta   90.00
_cell.angle_gamma   90.00
#
_symmetry.space_group_name_H-M   'P 1'
#
loop_
_entity.id
_entity.type
_entity.pdbx_description
1 polymer ?
#
loop_
_entity_poly.entity_id
_entity_poly.type
_entity_poly.pdbx_seq_one_letter_code
_entity_poly.pdbx_strand_id
1 'polypeptide(L)'
;MLYLPIFIAYFLVPIELIVYTYFVFKCKTVSNEVKSKNKKLLKTILIILSLIFIFFVYGYQMNENSTTGIFEVESKVREGNYYYINLGDIKIRCTQNEFNLISINQKYLITYTWNNYSPGKGKLINIQH
;
A
#
# COMPACT_ATOMS: atom_id res chain seq x y z
N MET A 1 -1.40 -15.08 -13.99
CA MET A 1 -2.86 -15.27 -13.78
C MET A 1 -3.25 -15.78 -12.38
N LEU A 2 -2.33 -15.85 -11.40
CA LEU A 2 -2.61 -16.33 -10.03
C LEU A 2 -3.33 -15.29 -9.13
N TYR A 3 -3.43 -14.04 -9.59
CA TYR A 3 -4.05 -12.95 -8.83
C TYR A 3 -5.56 -12.82 -9.03
N LEU A 4 -6.12 -13.46 -10.07
CA LEU A 4 -7.55 -13.32 -10.40
C LEU A 4 -8.48 -13.93 -9.33
N PRO A 5 -8.22 -15.13 -8.78
CA PRO A 5 -9.03 -15.69 -7.70
C PRO A 5 -8.94 -14.86 -6.42
N ILE A 6 -7.75 -14.33 -6.14
CA ILE A 6 -7.49 -13.47 -4.97
C ILE A 6 -8.26 -12.15 -5.11
N PHE A 7 -8.24 -11.53 -6.30
CA PHE A 7 -8.98 -10.30 -6.60
C PHE A 7 -10.49 -10.49 -6.44
N ILE A 8 -11.02 -11.61 -6.94
CA ILE A 8 -12.44 -11.96 -6.83
C ILE A 8 -12.85 -12.20 -5.36
N ALA A 9 -12.04 -12.96 -4.60
CA ALA A 9 -12.30 -13.20 -3.19
C ALA A 9 -12.26 -11.91 -2.36
N TYR A 10 -11.29 -11.03 -2.62
CA TYR A 10 -11.19 -9.74 -1.93
C TYR A 10 -12.37 -8.80 -2.21
N PHE A 11 -13.02 -8.92 -3.38
CA PHE A 11 -14.20 -8.13 -3.72
C PHE A 11 -15.50 -8.75 -3.17
N LEU A 12 -15.63 -10.08 -3.21
CA LEU A 12 -16.81 -10.79 -2.74
C LEU A 12 -16.94 -10.80 -1.22
N VAL A 13 -15.84 -11.01 -0.49
CA VAL A 13 -15.83 -11.09 0.98
C VAL A 13 -16.46 -9.86 1.65
N PRO A 14 -16.12 -8.60 1.31
CA PRO A 14 -16.73 -7.44 1.96
C PRO A 14 -18.23 -7.29 1.62
N ILE A 15 -18.64 -7.68 0.40
CA ILE A 15 -20.05 -7.66 -0.02
C ILE A 15 -20.85 -8.69 0.78
N GLU A 16 -20.35 -9.91 0.91
CA GLU A 16 -20.97 -10.97 1.71
C GLU A 16 -21.07 -10.58 3.19
N LEU A 17 -20.06 -9.90 3.73
CA LEU A 17 -20.06 -9.42 5.12
C LEU A 17 -21.13 -8.34 5.36
N ILE A 18 -21.34 -7.43 4.39
CA ILE A 18 -22.42 -6.44 4.44
C ILE A 18 -23.79 -7.11 4.36
N VAL A 19 -23.98 -8.07 3.44
CA VAL A 19 -25.24 -8.82 3.30
C VAL A 19 -25.53 -9.63 4.57
N TYR A 20 -24.53 -10.33 5.10
CA TYR A 20 -24.65 -11.10 6.33
C TYR A 20 -25.02 -10.22 7.52
N THR A 21 -24.32 -9.09 7.70
CA THR A 21 -24.63 -8.17 8.80
C THR A 21 -26.05 -7.61 8.67
N TYR A 22 -26.49 -7.23 7.47
CA TYR A 22 -27.86 -6.79 7.21
C TYR A 22 -28.90 -7.84 7.65
N PHE A 23 -28.72 -9.12 7.29
CA PHE A 23 -29.63 -10.20 7.70
C PHE A 23 -29.58 -10.45 9.22
N VAL A 24 -28.40 -10.44 9.83
CA VAL A 24 -28.25 -10.56 11.29
C VAL A 24 -28.98 -9.43 12.02
N PHE A 25 -28.94 -8.20 11.49
CA PHE A 25 -29.70 -7.08 12.04
C PHE A 25 -31.20 -7.30 11.88
N LYS A 26 -31.67 -7.67 10.68
CA LYS A 26 -33.09 -7.92 10.38
C LYS A 26 -33.68 -9.01 11.28
N CYS A 27 -32.99 -10.14 11.44
CA CYS A 27 -33.44 -11.23 12.31
C CYS A 27 -33.46 -10.83 13.79
N LYS A 28 -32.52 -9.99 14.24
CA LYS A 28 -32.47 -9.51 15.64
C LYS A 28 -33.42 -8.35 15.92
N THR A 29 -33.92 -7.63 14.92
CA THR A 29 -34.89 -6.54 15.15
C THR A 29 -36.26 -7.08 15.57
N VAL A 30 -36.55 -8.35 15.27
CA VAL A 30 -37.76 -9.06 15.71
C VAL A 30 -37.70 -9.47 17.19
N SER A 31 -36.53 -9.43 17.83
CA SER A 31 -36.32 -9.84 19.22
C SER A 31 -35.78 -8.67 20.06
N ASN A 32 -36.65 -8.08 20.88
CA ASN A 32 -36.47 -7.02 21.87
C ASN A 32 -35.03 -6.70 22.37
N GLU A 33 -34.72 -5.39 22.48
CA GLU A 33 -34.10 -4.71 23.66
C GLU A 33 -33.25 -3.48 23.29
N VAL A 34 -33.71 -2.31 23.75
CA VAL A 34 -33.24 -0.96 23.39
C VAL A 34 -31.88 -0.60 24.02
N LYS A 35 -31.43 -1.29 25.08
CA LYS A 35 -30.14 -1.00 25.75
C LYS A 35 -28.90 -1.54 25.03
N SER A 36 -29.06 -2.45 24.07
CA SER A 36 -27.96 -3.05 23.28
C SER A 36 -27.57 -2.20 22.04
N LYS A 37 -28.37 -1.17 21.71
CA LYS A 37 -28.32 -0.46 20.43
C LYS A 37 -27.02 0.32 20.20
N ASN A 38 -26.48 0.98 21.23
CA ASN A 38 -25.26 1.80 21.12
C ASN A 38 -23.99 0.94 20.93
N LYS A 39 -23.88 -0.18 21.66
CA LYS A 39 -22.78 -1.14 21.48
C LYS A 39 -22.84 -1.80 20.10
N LYS A 40 -24.04 -2.03 19.56
CA LYS A 40 -24.25 -2.57 18.21
C LYS A 40 -23.85 -1.55 17.13
N LEU A 41 -24.29 -0.30 17.27
CA LEU A 41 -23.97 0.78 16.32
C LEU A 41 -22.46 1.04 16.24
N LEU A 42 -21.77 1.05 17.39
CA LEU A 42 -20.31 1.18 17.43
C LEU A 42 -19.58 0.01 16.74
N LYS A 43 -20.06 -1.22 16.91
CA LYS A 43 -19.51 -2.39 16.19
C LYS A 43 -19.73 -2.28 14.69
N THR A 44 -20.91 -1.83 14.24
CA THR A 44 -21.18 -1.62 12.82
C THR A 44 -20.26 -0.56 12.22
N ILE A 45 -20.09 0.57 12.91
CA ILE A 45 -19.17 1.63 12.48
C ILE A 45 -17.74 1.12 12.38
N LEU A 46 -17.27 0.34 13.37
CA LEU A 46 -15.94 -0.28 13.34
C LEU A 46 -15.76 -1.21 12.13
N ILE A 47 -16.77 -2.02 11.80
CA ILE A 47 -16.73 -2.90 10.61
C ILE A 47 -16.69 -2.07 9.33
N ILE A 48 -17.49 -1.00 9.22
CA ILE A 48 -17.48 -0.15 8.03
C ILE A 48 -16.13 0.57 7.89
N LEU A 49 -15.57 1.09 8.98
CA LEU A 49 -14.25 1.74 8.98
C LEU A 49 -13.14 0.76 8.61
N SER A 50 -13.19 -0.49 9.10
CA SER A 50 -12.20 -1.50 8.73
C SER A 50 -12.28 -1.86 7.25
N LEU A 51 -13.50 -1.96 6.69
CA LEU A 51 -13.70 -2.16 5.26
C LEU A 51 -13.13 -1.00 4.43
N ILE A 52 -13.44 0.24 4.79
CA ILE A 52 -12.89 1.43 4.11
C ILE A 52 -11.36 1.43 4.19
N PHE A 53 -10.79 1.10 5.34
CA PHE A 53 -9.34 1.03 5.52
C PHE A 53 -8.71 -0.05 4.64
N ILE A 54 -9.33 -1.23 4.52
CA ILE A 54 -8.89 -2.30 3.62
C ILE A 54 -8.90 -1.82 2.17
N PHE A 55 -10.00 -1.20 1.71
CA PHE A 55 -10.08 -0.64 0.35
C PHE A 55 -9.04 0.44 0.10
N PHE A 56 -8.77 1.30 1.08
CA PHE A 56 -7.75 2.35 0.98
C PHE A 56 -6.34 1.76 0.85
N VAL A 57 -5.96 0.83 1.74
CA VAL A 57 -4.66 0.15 1.69
C VAL A 57 -4.49 -0.61 0.37
N TYR A 58 -5.56 -1.26 -0.09
CA TYR A 58 -5.57 -1.98 -1.34
C TYR A 58 -5.38 -1.06 -2.55
N GLY A 59 -6.14 0.05 -2.61
CA GLY A 59 -5.98 1.06 -3.66
C GLY A 59 -4.56 1.64 -3.70
N TYR A 60 -3.93 1.82 -2.54
CA TYR A 60 -2.54 2.23 -2.45
C TYR A 60 -1.58 1.17 -3.04
N GLN A 61 -1.73 -0.12 -2.67
CA GLN A 61 -0.87 -1.20 -3.16
C GLN A 61 -1.02 -1.47 -4.66
N MET A 62 -2.24 -1.37 -5.21
CA MET A 62 -2.48 -1.56 -6.65
C MET A 62 -1.81 -0.48 -7.52
N ASN A 63 -1.37 0.62 -6.93
CA ASN A 63 -0.65 1.69 -7.61
C ASN A 63 0.87 1.61 -7.38
N GLU A 64 1.38 0.56 -6.72
CA GLU A 64 2.81 0.32 -6.59
C GLU A 64 3.34 -0.38 -7.85
N ASN A 65 4.24 0.31 -8.54
CA ASN A 65 4.89 -0.17 -9.75
C ASN A 65 6.36 -0.45 -9.46
N SER A 66 6.92 -1.43 -10.16
CA SER A 66 8.35 -1.73 -10.14
C SER A 66 8.97 -1.38 -11.47
N THR A 67 10.11 -0.71 -11.45
CA THR A 67 10.88 -0.37 -12.65
C THR A 67 12.29 -0.90 -12.51
N THR A 68 12.76 -1.59 -13.56
CA THR A 68 14.12 -2.13 -13.66
C THR A 68 14.75 -1.58 -14.93
N GLY A 69 15.97 -1.07 -14.83
CA GLY A 69 16.70 -0.53 -15.97
C GLY A 69 18.10 -0.10 -15.60
N ILE A 70 18.88 0.30 -16.60
CA ILE A 70 20.20 0.88 -16.39
C ILE A 70 20.03 2.37 -16.21
N PHE A 71 20.43 2.88 -15.05
CA PHE A 71 20.31 4.29 -14.69
C PHE A 71 21.66 4.83 -14.24
N GLU A 72 21.92 6.09 -14.55
CA GLU A 72 23.07 6.82 -14.05
C GLU A 72 22.70 7.52 -12.73
N VAL A 73 23.55 7.38 -11.71
CA VAL A 73 23.33 8.04 -10.43
C VAL A 73 23.88 9.46 -10.48
N GLU A 74 23.00 10.44 -10.60
CA GLU A 74 23.38 11.85 -10.78
C GLU A 74 23.83 12.52 -9.48
N SER A 75 23.14 12.22 -8.38
CA SER A 75 23.48 12.80 -7.07
C SER A 75 22.96 11.96 -5.92
N LYS A 76 23.45 12.29 -4.73
CA LYS A 76 23.11 11.64 -3.47
C LYS A 76 22.71 12.69 -2.45
N VAL A 77 21.59 12.48 -1.77
CA VAL A 77 21.05 13.44 -0.80
C VAL A 77 20.67 12.71 0.48
N ARG A 78 21.01 13.31 1.62
CA ARG A 78 20.54 12.90 2.94
C ARG A 78 19.52 13.92 3.45
N GLU A 79 18.30 13.48 3.67
CA GLU A 79 17.23 14.31 4.26
C GLU A 79 16.89 13.72 5.64
N GLY A 80 17.42 14.35 6.70
CA GLY A 80 17.28 13.87 8.07
C GLY A 80 17.91 12.47 8.28
N ASN A 81 17.08 11.48 8.60
CA ASN A 81 17.48 10.09 8.82
C ASN A 81 17.38 9.21 7.57
N TYR A 82 17.01 9.79 6.44
CA TYR A 82 16.78 9.04 5.20
C TYR A 82 17.85 9.36 4.16
N TYR A 83 18.26 8.33 3.43
CA TYR A 83 19.28 8.39 2.39
C TYR A 83 18.61 8.19 1.03
N TYR A 84 18.96 9.04 0.06
CA TYR A 84 18.38 9.04 -1.27
C TYR A 84 19.46 9.11 -2.35
N ILE A 85 19.24 8.39 -3.44
CA ILE A 85 19.94 8.57 -4.71
C ILE A 85 18.99 9.22 -5.71
N ASN A 86 19.49 10.14 -6.52
CA ASN A 86 18.71 10.80 -7.55
C ASN A 86 19.04 10.17 -8.91
N LEU A 87 18.00 9.71 -9.61
CA LEU A 87 18.06 9.22 -10.98
C LEU A 87 17.19 10.17 -11.83
N GLY A 88 17.79 11.20 -12.41
CA GLY A 88 17.04 12.30 -13.03
C GLY A 88 16.07 12.95 -12.04
N ASP A 89 14.79 12.98 -12.41
CA ASP A 89 13.73 13.60 -11.61
C ASP A 89 13.22 12.74 -10.45
N ILE A 90 13.71 11.50 -10.29
CA ILE A 90 13.21 10.55 -9.30
C ILE A 90 14.20 10.42 -8.13
N LYS A 91 13.68 10.61 -6.91
CA LYS A 91 14.43 10.33 -5.66
C LYS A 91 14.16 8.91 -5.19
N ILE A 92 15.19 8.07 -5.13
CA ILE A 92 15.07 6.68 -4.66
C ILE A 92 15.68 6.57 -3.27
N ARG A 93 14.87 6.14 -2.31
CA ARG A 93 15.31 5.86 -0.95
C ARG A 93 16.13 4.57 -0.91
N CYS A 94 17.28 4.63 -0.25
CA CYS A 94 18.15 3.48 0.00
C CYS A 94 18.58 3.39 1.46
N THR A 95 19.25 2.31 1.81
CA THR A 95 19.93 2.14 3.11
C THR A 95 21.24 2.92 3.14
N GLN A 96 21.77 3.17 4.33
CA GLN A 96 23.06 3.84 4.50
C GLN A 96 24.21 3.06 3.82
N ASN A 97 24.18 1.73 3.85
CA ASN A 97 25.22 0.90 3.25
C ASN A 97 25.21 1.04 1.73
N GLU A 98 24.04 0.91 1.10
CA GLU A 98 23.87 1.14 -0.34
C GLU A 98 24.28 2.56 -0.72
N PHE A 99 23.85 3.55 0.06
CA PHE A 99 24.21 4.94 -0.13
C PHE A 99 25.73 5.16 -0.15
N ASN A 100 26.49 4.45 0.68
CA ASN A 100 27.94 4.58 0.74
C ASN A 100 28.65 3.85 -0.42
N LEU A 101 28.10 2.72 -0.88
CA LEU A 101 28.71 1.88 -1.92
C LEU A 101 28.49 2.39 -3.34
N ILE A 102 27.35 3.04 -3.59
CA ILE A 102 27.01 3.58 -4.91
C ILE A 102 28.00 4.70 -5.28
N SER A 103 28.39 4.85 -6.54
CA SER A 103 29.22 5.98 -6.98
C SER A 103 28.39 6.95 -7.83
N ILE A 104 28.70 8.23 -7.72
CA ILE A 104 28.06 9.28 -8.54
C ILE A 104 28.63 9.20 -9.96
N ASN A 105 27.80 9.50 -10.98
CA ASN A 105 28.11 9.41 -12.41
C ASN A 105 28.52 7.99 -12.86
N GLN A 106 28.04 6.97 -12.15
CA GLN A 106 28.16 5.58 -12.58
C GLN A 106 26.79 5.03 -12.96
N LYS A 107 26.79 4.14 -13.95
CA LYS A 107 25.61 3.42 -14.42
C LYS A 107 25.47 2.12 -13.65
N TYR A 108 24.25 1.86 -13.21
CA TYR A 108 23.89 0.66 -12.46
C TYR A 108 22.61 0.08 -13.03
N LEU A 109 22.49 -1.25 -12.98
CA LEU A 109 21.20 -1.90 -13.11
C LEU A 109 20.43 -1.72 -11.80
N ILE A 110 19.45 -0.81 -11.81
CA ILE A 110 18.67 -0.45 -10.62
C ILE A 110 17.26 -1.00 -10.78
N THR A 111 16.78 -1.67 -9.74
CA THR A 111 15.37 -2.02 -9.58
C THR A 111 14.80 -1.26 -8.39
N TYR A 112 13.70 -0.54 -8.60
CA TYR A 112 13.03 0.22 -7.56
C TYR A 112 11.51 0.14 -7.67
N THR A 113 10.82 0.25 -6.53
CA THR A 113 9.36 0.49 -6.52
C THR A 113 9.05 1.96 -6.39
N TRP A 114 7.93 2.38 -6.98
CA TRP A 114 7.37 3.71 -6.84
C TRP A 114 5.84 3.61 -6.87
N ASN A 115 5.16 4.66 -6.41
CA ASN A 115 3.71 4.67 -6.36
C ASN A 115 3.16 5.82 -7.21
N ASN A 116 2.06 5.60 -7.94
CA ASN A 116 1.40 6.67 -8.70
C ASN A 116 0.94 7.86 -7.83
N TYR A 117 0.68 7.64 -6.54
CA TYR A 117 0.38 8.72 -5.59
C TYR A 117 1.62 9.54 -5.19
N SER A 118 2.82 9.05 -5.48
CA SER A 118 4.10 9.71 -5.19
C SER A 118 5.13 9.46 -6.30
N PRO A 119 4.90 9.95 -7.53
CA PRO A 119 5.67 9.56 -8.72
C PRO A 119 7.14 9.98 -8.67
N GLY A 120 7.48 11.04 -7.94
CA GLY A 120 8.87 11.51 -7.79
C GLY A 120 9.67 10.81 -6.69
N LYS A 121 9.10 9.82 -6.00
CA LYS A 121 9.75 9.11 -4.89
C LYS A 121 9.63 7.60 -5.06
N GLY A 122 10.76 6.91 -4.97
CA GLY A 122 10.84 5.46 -5.02
C GLY A 122 11.59 4.86 -3.85
N LYS A 123 11.59 3.53 -3.78
CA LYS A 123 12.35 2.72 -2.83
C LYS A 123 13.21 1.72 -3.60
N LEU A 124 14.50 1.69 -3.28
CA LEU A 124 15.44 0.75 -3.86
C LEU A 124 15.04 -0.69 -3.48
N ILE A 125 14.98 -1.58 -4.47
CA ILE A 125 14.82 -3.02 -4.27
C ILE A 125 16.16 -3.72 -4.45
N ASN A 126 16.88 -3.40 -5.53
CA ASN A 126 18.13 -4.03 -5.89
C ASN A 126 19.00 -3.10 -6.74
N ILE A 127 20.32 -3.25 -6.62
CA ILE A 127 21.32 -2.55 -7.42
C ILE A 127 22.47 -3.47 -7.79
N GLN A 128 22.86 -3.46 -9.06
CA GLN A 128 23.96 -4.25 -9.61
C GLN A 128 24.85 -3.39 -10.51
N HIS A 129 26.15 -3.69 -10.51
CA HIS A 129 27.15 -3.07 -11.37
C HIS A 129 27.08 -3.62 -12.80
#